data_AF-A0A820J612-F1
#
_entry.id   AF-A0A820J612-F1
#
_cell.length_a   1.000
_cell.length_b   1.000
_cell.length_c   1.000
_cell.angle_alpha   90.00
_cell.angle_beta   90.00
_cell.angle_gamma   90.00
#
_symmetry.space_group_name_H-M   'P 1'
#
loop_
_entity.id
_entity.type
_entity.pdbx_description
1 polymer ?
#
loop_
_entity_poly.entity_id
_entity_poly.type
_entity_poly.pdbx_seq_one_letter_code
_entity_poly.pdbx_strand_id
1 'polypeptide(L)'
;MLEQNKITDHNKYYLTSTDDLPKIRGQPKLHKTDTPMRIVTCSRDTITSPISQFIFRIIKELRTTLSGVVCSTSNFIKVIAYVKLNQDEHLASLDIHDLYKNIPVNKAIDITLKRLDESKKLDKLPFTKTDIKELLILALKNSYFQFNGKFYKQKTGLPMGNTLSPILADIYMDEYHKQYLHEVNIPNKIW
;
A
#
# COMPACT_ATOMS: atom_id res chain seq x y z
N MET A 1 -9.31 3.48 22.32
CA MET A 1 -8.68 2.14 22.34
C MET A 1 -8.10 1.76 23.69
N LEU A 2 -7.25 2.58 24.32
CA LEU A 2 -6.69 2.27 25.65
C LEU A 2 -7.73 2.28 26.76
N GLU A 3 -8.57 3.32 26.84
CA GLU A 3 -9.68 3.42 27.81
C GLU A 3 -10.72 2.29 27.65
N GLN A 4 -10.67 1.58 26.51
CA GLN A 4 -11.52 0.43 26.21
C GLN A 4 -10.79 -0.91 26.44
N ASN A 5 -9.60 -0.90 27.05
CA ASN A 5 -8.74 -2.07 27.27
C ASN A 5 -8.41 -2.90 26.01
N LYS A 6 -8.43 -2.26 24.83
CA LYS A 6 -8.13 -2.94 23.55
C LYS A 6 -6.64 -3.05 23.24
N ILE A 7 -5.80 -2.27 23.92
CA ILE A 7 -4.34 -2.27 23.77
C ILE A 7 -3.68 -2.24 25.15
N THR A 8 -2.51 -2.85 25.28
CA THR A 8 -1.72 -2.85 26.52
C THR A 8 -1.00 -1.51 26.72
N ASP A 9 -0.56 -1.22 27.95
CA ASP A 9 0.26 -0.03 28.24
C ASP A 9 1.59 -0.03 27.47
N HIS A 10 2.18 -1.21 27.24
CA HIS A 10 3.34 -1.35 26.37
C HIS A 10 3.04 -0.88 24.94
N ASN A 11 1.91 -1.30 24.38
CA ASN A 11 1.48 -0.85 23.05
C ASN A 11 1.22 0.66 23.04
N LYS A 12 0.62 1.22 24.09
CA LYS A 12 0.44 2.67 24.22
C LYS A 12 1.77 3.41 24.11
N TYR A 13 2.75 3.02 24.93
CA TYR A 13 4.07 3.68 24.96
C TYR A 13 4.79 3.57 23.61
N TYR A 14 4.76 2.39 22.99
CA TYR A 14 5.32 2.17 21.66
C TYR A 14 4.64 3.03 20.58
N LEU A 15 3.33 3.24 20.69
CA LEU A 15 2.55 4.04 19.73
C LEU A 15 2.71 5.56 19.92
N THR A 16 3.27 6.04 21.03
CA THR A 16 3.41 7.48 21.34
C THR A 16 4.83 8.02 21.28
N SER A 17 5.85 7.20 21.09
CA SER A 17 7.25 7.59 21.32
C SER A 17 8.05 7.70 20.02
N THR A 18 7.98 8.87 19.36
CA THR A 18 8.98 9.31 18.36
C THR A 18 8.89 10.84 18.21
N ASP A 19 9.96 11.56 18.56
CA ASP A 19 10.05 13.02 18.49
C ASP A 19 10.55 13.54 17.13
N ASP A 20 10.83 12.64 16.19
CA ASP A 20 11.45 12.99 14.93
C ASP A 20 10.43 13.55 13.91
N LEU A 21 10.74 14.76 13.43
CA LEU A 21 9.95 15.40 12.37
C LEU A 21 10.20 14.69 11.03
N PRO A 22 9.15 14.31 10.29
CA PRO A 22 9.31 13.69 8.99
C PRO A 22 10.03 14.63 8.01
N LYS A 23 11.03 14.09 7.30
CA LYS A 23 11.77 14.80 6.25
C LYS A 23 11.32 14.33 4.87
N ILE A 24 11.48 15.19 3.86
CA ILE A 24 11.30 14.79 2.46
C ILE A 24 12.63 14.33 1.86
N ARG A 25 12.59 13.28 1.04
CA ARG A 25 13.75 12.81 0.26
C ARG A 25 13.41 12.91 -1.22
N GLY A 26 14.35 13.40 -2.02
CA GLY A 26 14.25 13.44 -3.46
C GLY A 26 15.29 12.50 -4.08
N GLN A 27 14.88 11.69 -5.06
CA GLN A 27 15.79 10.87 -5.86
C GLN A 27 15.65 11.28 -7.34
N PRO A 28 16.73 11.68 -8.04
CA PRO A 28 16.65 12.02 -9.45
C PRO A 28 16.32 10.78 -10.30
N LYS A 29 15.37 10.91 -11.23
CA LYS A 29 15.08 9.85 -12.21
C LYS A 29 16.02 9.99 -13.40
N LEU A 30 17.25 9.47 -13.27
CA LEU A 30 18.34 9.59 -14.26
C LEU A 30 18.00 9.05 -15.67
N HIS A 31 17.01 8.15 -15.77
CA HIS A 31 16.59 7.53 -17.02
C HIS A 31 15.49 8.32 -17.77
N LYS A 32 15.09 9.50 -17.28
CA LYS A 32 14.06 10.34 -17.92
C LYS A 32 14.69 11.66 -18.36
N THR A 33 14.22 12.18 -19.50
CA THR A 33 14.52 13.55 -19.94
C THR A 33 14.21 14.54 -18.82
N ASP A 34 15.05 15.57 -18.67
CA ASP A 34 15.00 16.59 -17.61
C ASP A 34 15.24 16.08 -16.18
N THR A 35 15.57 14.79 -16.00
CA THR A 35 15.96 14.18 -14.71
C THR A 35 15.01 14.57 -13.54
N PRO A 36 13.68 14.41 -13.68
CA PRO A 36 12.73 14.86 -12.68
C PRO A 36 12.95 14.15 -11.33
N MET A 37 12.67 14.86 -10.24
CA MET A 37 12.82 14.33 -8.89
C MET A 37 11.66 13.41 -8.50
N ARG A 38 11.98 12.20 -8.03
CA ARG A 38 11.06 11.34 -7.29
C ARG A 38 11.07 11.75 -5.83
N ILE A 39 10.01 12.41 -5.42
CA ILE A 39 9.79 12.84 -4.04
C ILE A 39 9.20 11.69 -3.23
N VAL A 40 9.79 11.39 -2.07
CA VAL A 40 9.34 10.39 -1.11
C VAL A 40 9.28 11.02 0.28
N THR A 41 8.14 10.92 0.94
CA THR A 41 7.99 11.33 2.34
C THR A 41 8.68 10.30 3.24
N CYS A 42 9.60 10.72 4.11
CA CYS A 42 10.22 9.81 5.07
C CYS A 42 9.21 9.52 6.18
N SER A 43 8.71 8.29 6.24
CA SER A 43 7.86 7.81 7.34
C SER A 43 8.63 6.92 8.32
N ARG A 44 9.96 6.91 8.27
CA ARG A 44 10.78 6.18 9.23
C ARG A 44 10.92 7.02 10.50
N ASP A 45 10.71 6.40 11.65
CA ASP A 45 10.87 6.98 12.98
C ASP A 45 10.03 8.25 13.22
N THR A 46 8.86 8.32 12.59
CA THR A 46 7.88 9.40 12.74
C THR A 46 6.75 8.98 13.68
N ILE A 47 5.97 9.94 14.16
CA ILE A 47 4.82 9.71 15.05
C ILE A 47 3.79 8.68 14.53
N THR A 48 3.69 8.48 13.21
CA THR A 48 2.76 7.52 12.62
C THR A 48 3.41 6.18 12.25
N SER A 49 4.72 6.03 12.41
CA SER A 49 5.47 4.80 12.07
C SER A 49 5.06 3.62 12.95
N PRO A 50 4.95 3.76 14.29
CA PRO A 50 4.49 2.66 15.13
C PRO A 50 3.09 2.15 14.75
N ILE A 51 2.17 3.08 14.46
CA ILE A 51 0.79 2.75 14.03
C ILE A 51 0.82 2.02 12.69
N SER A 52 1.63 2.52 11.74
CA SER A 52 1.78 1.90 10.42
C SER A 52 2.33 0.48 10.52
N GLN A 53 3.34 0.26 11.38
CA GLN A 53 3.91 -1.07 11.61
C GLN A 53 2.93 -2.01 12.31
N PHE A 54 2.19 -1.50 13.30
CA PHE A 54 1.18 -2.26 14.02
C PHE A 54 0.10 -2.77 13.07
N ILE A 55 -0.51 -1.89 12.26
CA ILE A 55 -1.51 -2.28 11.27
C ILE A 55 -0.93 -3.19 10.20
N PHE A 56 0.32 -2.96 9.76
CA PHE A 56 0.97 -3.82 8.78
C PHE A 56 1.04 -5.27 9.26
N ARG A 57 1.30 -5.53 10.55
CA ARG A 57 1.30 -6.88 11.11
C ARG A 57 -0.06 -7.58 11.01
N ILE A 58 -1.15 -6.82 11.09
CA ILE A 58 -2.53 -7.32 10.97
C ILE A 58 -2.85 -7.67 9.51
N ILE A 59 -2.51 -6.78 8.58
CA ILE A 59 -2.95 -6.90 7.17
C ILE A 59 -1.94 -7.61 6.25
N LYS A 60 -0.68 -7.80 6.65
CA LYS A 60 0.40 -8.33 5.78
C LYS A 60 0.03 -9.63 5.07
N GLU A 61 -0.71 -10.51 5.76
CA GLU A 61 -1.09 -11.81 5.24
C GLU A 61 -2.21 -11.74 4.21
N LEU A 62 -2.92 -10.61 4.06
CA LEU A 62 -3.86 -10.42 2.95
C LEU A 62 -3.15 -10.47 1.60
N ARG A 63 -1.83 -10.27 1.56
CA ARG A 63 -1.04 -10.42 0.33
C ARG A 63 -1.12 -11.84 -0.25
N THR A 64 -1.35 -12.87 0.58
CA THR A 64 -1.45 -14.26 0.11
C THR A 64 -2.78 -14.56 -0.58
N THR A 65 -3.78 -13.67 -0.48
CA THR A 65 -5.08 -13.85 -1.15
C THR A 65 -5.13 -13.17 -2.51
N LEU A 66 -4.04 -12.53 -2.94
CA LEU A 66 -3.94 -11.84 -4.23
C LEU A 66 -3.57 -12.84 -5.32
N SER A 67 -4.41 -12.94 -6.35
CA SER A 67 -4.26 -13.93 -7.43
C SER A 67 -3.42 -13.42 -8.61
N GLY A 68 -3.23 -12.10 -8.71
CA GLY A 68 -2.50 -11.45 -9.80
C GLY A 68 -1.19 -10.76 -9.40
N VAL A 69 -0.60 -11.14 -8.26
CA VAL A 69 0.66 -10.54 -7.79
C VAL A 69 1.80 -11.53 -7.97
N VAL A 70 2.77 -11.15 -8.81
CA VAL A 70 4.00 -11.92 -8.95
C VAL A 70 5.03 -11.44 -7.93
N CYS A 71 5.22 -12.25 -6.89
CA CYS A 71 6.04 -11.87 -5.72
C CYS A 71 7.55 -11.88 -5.96
N SER A 72 8.05 -12.38 -7.11
CA SER A 72 9.47 -12.34 -7.43
C SER A 72 9.73 -12.43 -8.93
N THR A 73 10.84 -11.83 -9.37
CA THR A 73 11.33 -11.93 -10.76
C THR A 73 11.55 -13.39 -11.18
N SER A 74 12.07 -14.22 -10.28
CA SER A 74 12.26 -15.64 -10.56
C SER A 74 10.94 -16.38 -10.79
N ASN A 75 9.87 -16.03 -10.05
CA ASN A 75 8.54 -16.58 -10.29
C ASN A 75 7.96 -16.07 -11.62
N PHE A 76 8.15 -14.78 -11.93
CA PHE A 76 7.72 -14.21 -13.21
C PHE A 76 8.35 -14.93 -14.40
N ILE A 77 9.67 -15.11 -14.39
CA ILE A 77 10.41 -15.79 -15.47
C ILE A 77 9.86 -17.21 -15.68
N LYS A 78 9.59 -17.94 -14.59
CA LYS A 78 8.99 -19.28 -14.69
C LYS A 78 7.62 -19.25 -15.33
N VAL A 79 6.73 -18.36 -14.88
CA VAL A 79 5.37 -18.25 -15.42
C VAL A 79 5.40 -17.90 -16.90
N ILE A 80 6.16 -16.86 -17.29
CA ILE A 80 6.15 -16.38 -18.66
C ILE A 80 6.82 -17.35 -19.64
N ALA A 81 7.78 -18.16 -19.20
CA ALA A 81 8.42 -19.18 -20.04
C ALA A 81 7.45 -20.27 -20.52
N TYR A 82 6.34 -20.51 -19.82
CA TYR A 82 5.32 -21.50 -20.21
C TYR A 82 4.16 -20.90 -21.02
N VAL A 83 4.09 -19.58 -21.18
CA VAL A 83 3.04 -18.92 -21.95
C VAL A 83 3.27 -19.17 -23.44
N LYS A 84 2.30 -19.79 -24.11
CA LYS A 84 2.30 -20.00 -25.57
C LYS A 84 1.34 -19.02 -26.23
N LEU A 85 1.87 -18.25 -27.18
CA LEU A 85 1.08 -17.34 -28.01
C LEU A 85 0.64 -18.05 -29.29
N ASN A 86 -0.61 -17.81 -29.70
CA ASN A 86 -1.11 -18.17 -31.02
C ASN A 86 -0.57 -17.19 -32.08
N GLN A 87 -0.71 -17.51 -33.37
CA GLN A 87 -0.20 -16.67 -34.46
C GLN A 87 -0.81 -15.26 -34.50
N ASP A 88 -2.02 -15.11 -33.96
CA ASP A 88 -2.81 -13.88 -33.89
C ASP A 88 -2.72 -13.18 -32.52
N GLU A 89 -1.91 -13.70 -31.59
CA GLU A 89 -1.73 -13.13 -30.26
C GLU A 89 -0.41 -12.36 -30.15
N HIS A 90 -0.48 -11.22 -29.46
CA HIS A 90 0.68 -10.38 -29.17
C HIS A 90 0.84 -10.18 -27.67
N LEU A 91 2.10 -10.11 -27.22
CA LEU A 91 2.43 -9.74 -25.85
C LEU A 91 2.56 -8.22 -25.76
N ALA A 92 1.84 -7.62 -24.81
CA ALA A 92 1.95 -6.21 -24.48
C ALA A 92 2.36 -6.02 -23.01
N SER A 93 3.16 -4.99 -22.74
CA SER A 93 3.51 -4.56 -21.38
C SER A 93 2.92 -3.18 -21.14
N LEU A 94 2.22 -3.02 -20.02
CA LEU A 94 1.57 -1.78 -19.60
C LEU A 94 2.20 -1.31 -18.30
N ASP A 95 2.55 -0.02 -18.23
CA ASP A 95 3.09 0.62 -17.03
C ASP A 95 2.08 1.64 -16.49
N ILE A 96 1.80 1.58 -15.19
CA ILE A 96 0.88 2.51 -14.54
C ILE A 96 1.64 3.78 -14.15
N HIS A 97 1.23 4.89 -14.74
CA HIS A 97 1.80 6.19 -14.41
C HIS A 97 1.47 6.61 -12.97
N ASP A 98 2.51 6.90 -12.18
CA ASP A 98 2.40 7.48 -10.83
C ASP A 98 1.41 6.77 -9.89
N LEU A 99 1.38 5.43 -9.92
CA LEU A 99 0.47 4.54 -9.17
C LEU A 99 0.07 5.08 -7.77
N TYR A 100 1.04 5.28 -6.88
CA TYR A 100 0.75 5.69 -5.50
C TYR A 100 0.03 7.04 -5.41
N LYS A 101 0.32 8.00 -6.30
CA LYS A 101 -0.35 9.32 -6.29
C LYS A 101 -1.81 9.21 -6.72
N ASN A 102 -2.10 8.26 -7.61
CA ASN A 102 -3.41 8.11 -8.24
C ASN A 102 -4.37 7.19 -7.46
N ILE A 103 -3.88 6.38 -6.52
CA ILE A 103 -4.76 5.52 -5.70
C ILE A 103 -5.57 6.36 -4.70
N PRO A 104 -6.93 6.29 -4.74
CA PRO A 104 -7.77 6.95 -3.74
C PRO A 104 -7.65 6.24 -2.38
N VAL A 105 -7.07 6.95 -1.39
CA VAL A 105 -6.75 6.39 -0.06
C VAL A 105 -7.96 5.75 0.62
N ASN A 106 -9.11 6.44 0.65
CA ASN A 106 -10.32 5.90 1.28
C ASN A 106 -10.79 4.61 0.61
N LYS A 107 -10.77 4.55 -0.73
CA LYS A 107 -11.18 3.36 -1.47
C LYS A 107 -10.25 2.17 -1.18
N ALA A 108 -8.94 2.40 -1.13
CA ALA A 108 -7.98 1.36 -0.74
C ALA A 108 -8.20 0.85 0.69
N ILE A 109 -8.51 1.74 1.64
CA ILE A 109 -8.88 1.38 3.02
C ILE A 109 -10.15 0.52 3.03
N ASP A 110 -11.21 0.94 2.34
CA ASP A 110 -12.48 0.22 2.33
C ASP A 110 -12.35 -1.18 1.72
N ILE A 111 -11.59 -1.33 0.62
CA ILE A 111 -11.29 -2.65 0.02
C ILE A 111 -10.51 -3.52 1.01
N THR A 112 -9.52 -2.96 1.70
CA THR A 112 -8.71 -3.69 2.68
C THR A 112 -9.55 -4.18 3.85
N LEU A 113 -10.45 -3.33 4.37
CA LEU A 113 -11.36 -3.71 5.44
C LEU A 113 -12.34 -4.80 5.00
N LYS A 114 -12.85 -4.74 3.77
CA LYS A 114 -13.70 -5.79 3.19
C LYS A 114 -12.97 -7.14 3.16
N ARG A 115 -11.74 -7.17 2.65
CA ARG A 115 -10.93 -8.40 2.58
C ARG A 115 -10.54 -8.94 3.95
N LEU A 116 -10.26 -8.06 4.90
CA LEU A 116 -9.97 -8.46 6.28
C LEU A 116 -11.17 -9.16 6.93
N ASP A 117 -12.37 -8.64 6.68
CA ASP A 117 -13.66 -9.21 7.10
C ASP A 117 -13.89 -10.59 6.48
N GLU A 118 -13.75 -10.69 5.15
CA GLU A 118 -13.92 -11.95 4.40
C GLU A 118 -12.94 -13.04 4.84
N SER A 119 -11.73 -12.64 5.26
CA SER A 119 -10.73 -13.58 5.78
C SER A 119 -11.02 -14.10 7.19
N LYS A 120 -12.05 -13.57 7.88
CA LYS A 120 -12.37 -13.84 9.30
C LYS A 120 -11.20 -13.64 10.27
N LYS A 121 -10.17 -12.90 9.86
CA LYS A 121 -9.01 -12.58 10.71
C LYS A 121 -9.36 -11.54 11.75
N LEU A 122 -10.28 -10.63 11.41
CA LEU A 122 -10.75 -9.59 12.32
C LEU A 122 -11.40 -10.21 13.57
N ASP A 123 -12.15 -11.31 13.42
CA ASP A 123 -12.82 -12.02 14.52
C ASP A 123 -11.86 -12.54 15.61
N LYS A 124 -10.59 -12.74 15.25
CA LYS A 124 -9.54 -13.22 16.16
C LYS A 124 -8.80 -12.09 16.88
N LEU A 125 -9.14 -10.84 16.58
CA LEU A 125 -8.48 -9.66 17.10
C LEU A 125 -9.42 -8.90 18.06
N PRO A 126 -8.87 -8.19 19.06
CA PRO A 126 -9.67 -7.36 19.97
C PRO A 126 -10.11 -6.02 19.32
N PHE A 127 -10.07 -5.92 17.99
CA PHE A 127 -10.34 -4.69 17.24
C PHE A 127 -11.59 -4.85 16.38
N THR A 128 -12.41 -3.81 16.36
CA THR A 128 -13.53 -3.69 15.43
C THR A 128 -13.05 -3.22 14.06
N LYS A 129 -13.89 -3.37 13.04
CA LYS A 129 -13.65 -2.81 11.70
C LYS A 129 -13.41 -1.30 11.75
N THR A 130 -14.15 -0.59 12.60
CA THR A 130 -14.03 0.85 12.84
C THR A 130 -12.67 1.19 13.44
N ASP A 131 -12.22 0.44 14.45
CA ASP A 131 -10.89 0.63 15.06
C ASP A 131 -9.77 0.56 14.01
N ILE A 132 -9.79 -0.48 13.15
CA ILE A 132 -8.80 -0.65 12.09
C ILE A 132 -8.90 0.47 11.05
N LYS A 133 -10.12 0.90 10.69
CA LYS A 133 -10.35 2.01 9.75
C LYS A 133 -9.74 3.30 10.26
N GLU A 134 -9.96 3.65 11.52
CA GLU A 134 -9.44 4.87 12.13
C GLU A 134 -7.91 4.86 12.17
N LEU A 135 -7.29 3.74 12.54
CA LEU A 135 -5.82 3.60 12.54
C LEU A 135 -5.22 3.70 11.13
N LEU A 136 -5.87 3.11 10.12
CA LEU A 136 -5.46 3.26 8.71
C LEU A 136 -5.55 4.71 8.25
N ILE A 137 -6.66 5.40 8.56
CA ILE A 137 -6.85 6.82 8.24
C ILE A 137 -5.76 7.66 8.93
N LEU A 138 -5.52 7.41 10.23
CA LEU A 138 -4.52 8.11 11.02
C LEU A 138 -3.12 7.93 10.41
N ALA A 139 -2.73 6.71 10.06
CA ALA A 139 -1.42 6.41 9.48
C ALA A 139 -1.23 7.01 8.08
N LEU A 140 -2.24 6.98 7.23
CA LEU A 140 -2.11 7.33 5.80
C LEU A 140 -2.41 8.80 5.51
N LYS A 141 -3.36 9.41 6.22
CA LYS A 141 -3.72 10.82 6.00
C LYS A 141 -2.88 11.81 6.80
N ASN A 142 -2.01 11.34 7.69
CA ASN A 142 -1.09 12.20 8.45
C ASN A 142 0.36 12.06 7.98
N SER A 143 0.54 11.97 6.66
CA SER A 143 1.86 12.10 6.03
C SER A 143 2.22 13.59 5.90
N TYR A 144 2.78 14.12 6.98
CA TYR A 144 3.39 15.45 7.01
C TYR A 144 4.88 15.35 6.71
N PHE A 145 5.49 16.45 6.25
CA PHE A 145 6.94 16.59 6.17
C PHE A 145 7.34 18.06 6.18
N GLN A 146 8.58 18.33 6.58
CA GLN A 146 9.17 19.66 6.50
C GLN A 146 10.04 19.81 5.24
N PHE A 147 9.92 20.95 4.57
CA PHE A 147 10.78 21.36 3.45
C PHE A 147 10.98 22.89 3.49
N ASN A 148 12.23 23.36 3.41
CA ASN A 148 12.58 24.78 3.48
C ASN A 148 11.90 25.54 4.64
N GLY A 149 11.93 24.95 5.84
CA GLY A 149 11.32 25.54 7.04
C GLY A 149 9.78 25.51 7.09
N LYS A 150 9.11 25.04 6.04
CA LYS A 150 7.64 24.96 5.96
C LYS A 150 7.14 23.52 6.10
N PHE A 151 5.99 23.36 6.71
CA PHE A 151 5.30 22.07 6.84
C PHE A 151 4.34 21.86 5.68
N TYR A 152 4.37 20.65 5.14
CA TYR A 152 3.50 20.21 4.06
C TYR A 152 2.80 18.92 4.46
N LYS A 153 1.59 18.74 3.92
CA LYS A 153 0.78 17.53 4.08
C LYS A 153 0.46 16.97 2.71
N GLN A 154 0.68 15.68 2.51
CA GLN A 154 0.19 15.01 1.31
C GLN A 154 -1.35 14.96 1.33
N LYS A 155 -2.00 15.52 0.30
CA LYS A 155 -3.47 15.61 0.20
C LYS A 155 -4.11 14.39 -0.43
N THR A 156 -3.44 13.79 -1.41
CA THR A 156 -3.96 12.70 -2.26
C THR A 156 -2.92 11.61 -2.44
N GLY A 157 -3.40 10.42 -2.83
CA GLY A 157 -2.54 9.26 -3.03
C GLY A 157 -2.04 8.62 -1.75
N LEU A 158 -1.53 7.40 -1.89
CA LEU A 158 -0.82 6.69 -0.84
C LEU A 158 0.57 7.33 -0.62
N PRO A 159 0.96 7.62 0.62
CA PRO A 159 2.27 8.20 0.92
C PRO A 159 3.38 7.17 0.66
N MET A 160 4.21 7.41 -0.36
CA MET A 160 5.15 6.42 -0.90
C MET A 160 6.13 5.85 0.15
N GLY A 161 6.49 6.63 1.17
CA GLY A 161 7.41 6.13 2.20
C GLY A 161 6.73 5.41 3.35
N ASN A 162 5.40 5.35 3.42
CA ASN A 162 4.66 4.63 4.47
C ASN A 162 4.66 3.11 4.22
N THR A 163 4.97 2.33 5.26
CA THR A 163 5.02 0.86 5.21
C THR A 163 3.70 0.20 4.76
N LEU A 164 2.56 0.85 4.98
CA LEU A 164 1.25 0.38 4.54
C LEU A 164 1.01 0.59 3.04
N SER A 165 1.63 1.60 2.43
CA SER A 165 1.33 2.00 1.05
C SER A 165 1.55 0.87 0.04
N PRO A 166 2.64 0.07 0.09
CA PRO A 166 2.83 -1.03 -0.86
C PRO A 166 1.70 -2.07 -0.81
N ILE A 167 1.32 -2.56 0.37
CA ILE A 167 0.27 -3.59 0.47
C ILE A 167 -1.11 -3.05 0.10
N LEU A 168 -1.41 -1.79 0.43
CA LEU A 168 -2.67 -1.16 0.03
C LEU A 168 -2.73 -0.94 -1.48
N ALA A 169 -1.61 -0.63 -2.12
CA ALA A 169 -1.52 -0.54 -3.57
C ALA A 169 -1.77 -1.91 -4.22
N ASP A 170 -1.15 -2.97 -3.73
CA ASP A 170 -1.36 -4.33 -4.27
C ASP A 170 -2.82 -4.79 -4.12
N ILE A 171 -3.43 -4.56 -2.95
CA ILE A 171 -4.85 -4.87 -2.70
C ILE A 171 -5.76 -4.08 -3.63
N TYR A 172 -5.51 -2.78 -3.77
CA TYR A 172 -6.30 -1.92 -4.66
C TYR A 172 -6.18 -2.36 -6.12
N MET A 173 -4.96 -2.67 -6.58
CA MET A 173 -4.71 -3.08 -7.96
C MET A 173 -5.32 -4.43 -8.28
N ASP A 174 -5.27 -5.39 -7.35
CA ASP A 174 -5.95 -6.67 -7.52
C ASP A 174 -7.49 -6.50 -7.65
N GLU A 175 -8.09 -5.61 -6.86
CA GLU A 175 -9.52 -5.27 -7.01
C GLU A 175 -9.81 -4.58 -8.35
N TYR A 176 -8.95 -3.62 -8.74
CA TYR A 176 -9.08 -2.89 -9.99
C TYR A 176 -8.97 -3.83 -11.20
N HIS A 177 -8.01 -4.76 -11.19
CA HIS A 177 -7.83 -5.75 -12.26
C HIS A 177 -9.07 -6.64 -12.39
N LYS A 178 -9.60 -7.17 -11.28
CA LYS A 178 -10.82 -8.00 -11.28
C LYS A 178 -12.02 -7.23 -11.85
N GLN A 179 -12.16 -5.96 -11.47
CA GLN A 179 -13.32 -5.16 -11.87
C GLN A 179 -13.25 -4.66 -13.32
N TYR A 180 -12.07 -4.28 -13.82
CA TYR A 180 -11.97 -3.51 -15.08
C TYR A 180 -11.09 -4.14 -16.16
N LEU A 181 -10.22 -5.11 -15.83
CA LEU A 181 -9.25 -5.62 -16.80
C LEU A 181 -9.57 -7.01 -17.36
N HIS A 182 -10.66 -7.65 -16.95
CA HIS A 182 -11.06 -8.97 -17.45
C HIS A 182 -11.30 -9.00 -18.98
N GLU A 183 -11.64 -7.85 -19.58
CA GLU A 183 -11.86 -7.72 -21.02
C GLU A 183 -10.55 -7.53 -21.83
N VAL A 184 -9.45 -7.15 -21.18
CA VAL A 184 -8.19 -6.81 -21.87
C VAL A 184 -7.32 -8.05 -22.13
N ASN A 185 -7.46 -9.09 -21.32
CA ASN A 185 -6.77 -10.38 -21.51
C ASN A 185 -7.79 -11.52 -21.59
N ILE A 186 -8.62 -11.49 -22.64
CA ILE A 186 -9.63 -12.52 -22.92
C ILE A 186 -9.03 -13.94 -22.89
N PRO A 187 -7.80 -14.20 -23.42
CA PRO A 187 -7.19 -15.53 -23.34
C PRO A 187 -6.82 -15.98 -21.92
N ASN A 188 -6.77 -15.06 -20.95
CA ASN A 188 -6.39 -15.30 -19.54
C ASN A 188 -5.07 -16.08 -19.37
N LYS A 189 -4.13 -15.92 -20.30
CA LYS A 189 -2.87 -16.69 -20.33
C LYS A 189 -1.85 -16.20 -19.31
N ILE A 190 -1.83 -14.90 -19.01
CA ILE A 190 -0.90 -14.29 -18.05
C ILE A 190 -1.37 -12.92 -17.55
N TRP A 191 -1.18 -12.63 -16.27
CA TRP A 191 -1.32 -11.31 -15.64
C TRP A 191 -0.13 -11.02 -14.74
#